data_AF-A0A4Z2EM06-F1
#
_entry.id   AF-A0A4Z2EM06-F1
#
_cell.length_a   1.000
_cell.length_b   1.000
_cell.length_c   1.000
_cell.angle_alpha   90.00
_cell.angle_beta   90.00
_cell.angle_gamma   90.00
#
_symmetry.space_group_name_H-M   'P 1'
#
loop_
_entity.id
_entity.type
_entity.pdbx_description
1 polymer ?
#
loop_
_entity_poly.entity_id
_entity_poly.type
_entity_poly.pdbx_seq_one_letter_code
_entity_poly.pdbx_strand_id
1 'polypeptide(L)'
;MTSYALANEGRLDLEMLYKFASPDFSHWPTPKGHVYTLEATAYALLALVKAEEFEKARPVVRWFNKQQNVGGGYGSTQATMIVYQAVAEYWASAKGPEYDLNVDIMLPGRPRPAKYNFYRENHYTTIATKMVSLYYALPKEKESDCTKFNLTVELTEGNVVHSLSFCSFVVISPACFCHVPYLMRNK
;
A
#
# COMPACT_ATOMS: atom_id res chain seq x y z
N MET A 1 -16.50 0.38 8.34
CA MET A 1 -16.48 -0.71 9.35
C MET A 1 -17.88 -1.24 9.64
N THR A 2 -18.82 -0.40 10.10
CA THR A 2 -20.19 -0.82 10.42
C THR A 2 -20.92 -1.52 9.27
N SER A 3 -20.79 -1.01 8.04
CA SER A 3 -21.38 -1.63 6.85
C SER A 3 -20.90 -3.07 6.61
N TYR A 4 -19.64 -3.38 6.94
CA TYR A 4 -19.12 -4.75 6.80
C TYR A 4 -19.74 -5.69 7.85
N ALA A 5 -19.86 -5.24 9.10
CA ALA A 5 -20.53 -6.00 10.14
C ALA A 5 -22.00 -6.28 9.78
N LEU A 6 -22.71 -5.28 9.25
CA LEU A 6 -24.08 -5.44 8.76
C LEU A 6 -24.17 -6.38 7.56
N ALA A 7 -23.20 -6.34 6.65
CA ALA A 7 -23.15 -7.24 5.50
C ALA A 7 -22.99 -8.71 5.94
N ASN A 8 -22.23 -8.99 7.00
CA ASN A 8 -22.13 -10.34 7.56
C ASN A 8 -23.46 -10.86 8.14
N GLU A 9 -24.37 -9.96 8.54
CA GLU A 9 -25.74 -10.30 8.95
C GLU A 9 -26.74 -10.29 7.78
N GLY A 10 -26.29 -10.02 6.54
CA GLY A 10 -27.17 -9.87 5.38
C GLY A 10 -28.03 -8.59 5.39
N ARG A 11 -27.66 -7.59 6.20
CA ARG A 11 -28.41 -6.35 6.44
C ARG A 11 -27.69 -5.12 5.89
N LEU A 12 -26.96 -5.28 4.78
CA LEU A 12 -26.22 -4.18 4.18
C LEU A 12 -27.18 -3.17 3.53
N ASP A 13 -27.12 -1.93 4.00
CA ASP A 13 -27.74 -0.78 3.35
C ASP A 13 -26.74 -0.13 2.38
N LEU A 14 -26.94 -0.36 1.08
CA LEU A 14 -26.10 0.21 0.03
C LEU A 14 -26.28 1.73 -0.09
N GLU A 15 -27.47 2.26 0.17
CA GLU A 15 -27.75 3.68 0.04
C GLU A 15 -26.98 4.47 1.11
N MET A 16 -27.02 3.97 2.34
CA MET A 16 -26.24 4.51 3.45
C MET A 16 -24.73 4.36 3.24
N LEU A 17 -24.28 3.24 2.65
CA LEU A 17 -22.88 3.05 2.31
C LEU A 17 -22.41 4.09 1.27
N TYR A 18 -23.14 4.24 0.17
CA TYR A 18 -22.76 5.15 -0.93
C TYR A 18 -22.92 6.63 -0.61
N LYS A 19 -23.73 6.98 0.39
CA LYS A 19 -23.83 8.36 0.90
C LYS A 19 -22.47 8.98 1.27
N PHE A 20 -21.52 8.17 1.71
CA PHE A 20 -20.18 8.61 2.12
C PHE A 20 -19.09 8.27 1.09
N ALA A 21 -19.46 7.74 -0.07
CA ALA A 21 -18.52 7.40 -1.12
C ALA A 21 -18.08 8.65 -1.89
N SER A 22 -16.96 8.52 -2.60
CA SER A 22 -16.53 9.48 -3.60
C SER A 22 -17.55 9.59 -4.75
N PRO A 23 -17.55 10.69 -5.53
CA PRO A 23 -18.51 10.87 -6.63
C PRO A 23 -18.46 9.80 -7.72
N ASP A 24 -17.30 9.15 -7.89
CA ASP A 24 -17.05 8.05 -8.82
C ASP A 24 -17.25 6.66 -8.19
N PHE A 25 -17.75 6.60 -6.95
CA PHE A 25 -18.03 5.38 -6.19
C PHE A 25 -16.82 4.45 -6.01
N SER A 26 -15.61 4.99 -6.10
CA SER A 26 -14.37 4.20 -6.08
C SER A 26 -13.74 4.10 -4.69
N HIS A 27 -13.99 5.05 -3.79
CA HIS A 27 -13.39 5.05 -2.46
C HIS A 27 -14.23 5.82 -1.43
N TRP A 28 -13.90 5.67 -0.15
CA TRP A 28 -14.58 6.34 0.97
C TRP A 28 -13.63 7.31 1.67
N PRO A 29 -13.58 8.58 1.23
CA PRO A 29 -12.65 9.57 1.77
C PRO A 29 -12.93 9.85 3.24
N THR A 30 -11.86 9.99 4.04
CA THR A 30 -11.95 10.34 5.45
C THR A 30 -11.16 11.61 5.75
N PRO A 31 -11.65 12.49 6.65
CA PRO A 31 -10.95 13.73 7.00
C PRO A 31 -9.65 13.48 7.76
N LYS A 32 -9.45 12.27 8.30
CA LYS A 32 -8.26 11.88 9.07
C LYS A 32 -7.03 11.61 8.19
N GLY A 33 -7.21 11.51 6.88
CA GLY A 33 -6.13 11.39 5.90
C GLY A 33 -6.15 10.10 5.07
N HIS A 34 -5.10 9.92 4.28
CA HIS A 34 -5.02 8.88 3.25
C HIS A 34 -5.04 7.44 3.81
N VAL A 35 -4.26 7.14 4.84
CA VAL A 35 -4.21 5.79 5.46
C VAL A 35 -5.59 5.35 5.98
N TYR A 36 -6.32 6.26 6.61
CA TYR A 36 -7.68 5.98 7.11
C TYR A 36 -8.69 5.84 5.97
N THR A 37 -8.48 6.56 4.87
CA THR A 37 -9.28 6.41 3.65
C THR A 37 -9.08 5.03 3.02
N LEU A 38 -7.84 4.54 2.97
CA LEU A 38 -7.53 3.19 2.51
C LEU A 38 -8.22 2.13 3.37
N GLU A 39 -8.11 2.27 4.69
CA GLU A 39 -8.75 1.36 5.63
C GLU A 39 -10.28 1.38 5.50
N ALA A 40 -10.90 2.56 5.48
CA ALA A 40 -12.35 2.70 5.34
C ALA A 40 -12.86 2.10 4.02
N THR A 41 -12.14 2.36 2.93
CA THR A 41 -12.44 1.83 1.60
C THR A 41 -12.31 0.31 1.55
N ALA A 42 -11.36 -0.27 2.27
CA ALA A 42 -11.18 -1.73 2.33
C ALA A 42 -12.35 -2.41 3.04
N TYR A 43 -12.82 -1.83 4.16
CA TYR A 43 -14.03 -2.32 4.81
C TYR A 43 -15.28 -2.17 3.94
N ALA A 44 -15.38 -1.10 3.15
CA ALA A 44 -16.47 -0.94 2.18
C ALA A 44 -16.41 -2.01 1.07
N LEU A 45 -15.22 -2.31 0.56
CA LEU A 45 -15.01 -3.39 -0.41
C LEU A 45 -15.41 -4.75 0.16
N LEU A 46 -15.01 -5.07 1.40
CA LEU A 46 -15.43 -6.30 2.07
C LEU A 46 -16.96 -6.37 2.22
N ALA A 47 -17.62 -5.27 2.58
CA ALA A 47 -19.08 -5.22 2.67
C ALA A 47 -19.74 -5.53 1.32
N LEU A 48 -19.25 -4.93 0.23
CA LEU A 48 -19.76 -5.18 -1.12
C LEU A 48 -19.54 -6.63 -1.56
N VAL A 49 -18.36 -7.20 -1.27
CA VAL A 49 -18.05 -8.61 -1.58
C VAL A 49 -18.95 -9.56 -0.81
N LYS A 50 -19.21 -9.29 0.48
CA LYS A 50 -20.13 -10.12 1.28
C LYS A 50 -21.58 -10.04 0.81
N ALA A 51 -22.00 -8.89 0.29
CA ALA A 51 -23.32 -8.73 -0.31
C ALA A 51 -23.39 -9.23 -1.77
N GLU A 52 -22.33 -9.85 -2.30
CA GLU A 52 -22.21 -10.33 -3.68
C GLU A 52 -22.37 -9.23 -4.75
N GLU A 53 -22.13 -7.98 -4.38
CA GLU A 53 -22.25 -6.79 -5.24
C GLU A 53 -20.98 -6.55 -6.06
N PHE A 54 -20.56 -7.56 -6.83
CA PHE A 54 -19.26 -7.59 -7.50
C PHE A 54 -19.08 -6.48 -8.55
N GLU A 55 -20.12 -6.13 -9.30
CA GLU A 55 -20.06 -5.05 -10.29
C GLU A 55 -19.79 -3.69 -9.64
N LYS A 56 -20.37 -3.47 -8.46
CA LYS A 56 -20.14 -2.25 -7.68
C LYS A 56 -18.79 -2.26 -6.96
N ALA A 57 -18.26 -3.44 -6.64
CA ALA A 57 -16.93 -3.61 -6.04
C ALA A 57 -15.77 -3.40 -7.02
N ARG A 58 -15.96 -3.67 -8.33
CA ARG A 58 -14.95 -3.49 -9.39
C ARG A 58 -14.23 -2.13 -9.39
N PRO A 59 -14.92 -0.97 -9.36
CA PRO A 59 -14.24 0.33 -9.34
C PRO A 59 -13.36 0.51 -8.11
N VAL A 60 -13.76 -0.05 -6.96
CA VAL A 60 -13.00 0.02 -5.71
C VAL A 60 -11.69 -0.76 -5.79
N VAL A 61 -11.74 -1.97 -6.35
CA VAL A 61 -10.52 -2.80 -6.57
C VAL A 61 -9.56 -2.12 -7.55
N ARG A 62 -10.09 -1.53 -8.64
CA ARG A 62 -9.28 -0.76 -9.59
C ARG A 62 -8.62 0.46 -8.95
N TRP A 63 -9.29 1.09 -8.00
CA TRP A 63 -8.74 2.21 -7.27
C TRP A 63 -7.56 1.77 -6.39
N PHE A 64 -7.65 0.62 -5.69
CA PHE A 64 -6.56 0.08 -4.87
C PHE A 64 -5.27 -0.20 -5.64
N ASN A 65 -5.35 -0.62 -6.91
CA ASN A 65 -4.18 -0.81 -7.77
C ASN A 65 -3.35 0.46 -7.97
N LYS A 66 -3.94 1.65 -7.74
CA LYS A 66 -3.27 2.95 -7.84
C LYS A 66 -2.71 3.47 -6.51
N GLN A 67 -3.04 2.82 -5.39
CA GLN A 67 -2.71 3.32 -4.05
C GLN A 67 -1.50 2.64 -3.40
N GLN A 68 -0.92 1.63 -4.05
CA GLN A 68 0.19 0.86 -3.50
C GLN A 68 1.47 1.70 -3.46
N ASN A 69 2.09 1.81 -2.29
CA ASN A 69 3.36 2.52 -2.14
C ASN A 69 4.54 1.72 -2.69
N VAL A 70 5.67 2.39 -2.89
CA VAL A 70 6.96 1.74 -3.19
C VAL A 70 7.27 0.71 -2.09
N GLY A 71 7.50 -0.54 -2.48
CA GLY A 71 7.67 -1.68 -1.56
C GLY A 71 6.40 -2.45 -1.22
N GLY A 72 5.23 -2.04 -1.75
CA GLY A 72 4.00 -2.84 -1.67
C GLY A 72 3.16 -2.65 -0.41
N GLY A 73 3.41 -1.62 0.39
CA GLY A 73 2.60 -1.29 1.57
C GLY A 73 1.52 -0.24 1.31
N TYR A 74 0.60 -0.08 2.26
CA TYR A 74 -0.47 0.93 2.25
C TYR A 74 -0.31 1.98 3.37
N GLY A 75 0.91 2.14 3.89
CA GLY A 75 1.29 3.20 4.84
C GLY A 75 1.07 2.88 6.32
N SER A 76 0.27 1.86 6.67
CA SER A 76 0.18 1.32 8.03
C SER A 76 -0.09 -0.18 8.02
N THR A 77 0.21 -0.87 9.11
CA THR A 77 -0.08 -2.30 9.26
C THR A 77 -1.57 -2.58 9.11
N GLN A 78 -2.42 -1.81 9.79
CA GLN A 78 -3.88 -1.99 9.76
C GLN A 78 -4.45 -1.79 8.36
N ALA A 79 -4.09 -0.70 7.67
CA ALA A 79 -4.52 -0.45 6.29
C ALA A 79 -3.99 -1.53 5.34
N THR A 80 -2.73 -1.91 5.47
CA THR A 80 -2.11 -2.93 4.61
C THR A 80 -2.81 -4.27 4.75
N MET A 81 -3.03 -4.74 5.98
CA MET A 81 -3.71 -6.00 6.24
C MET A 81 -5.13 -6.02 5.68
N ILE A 82 -5.93 -4.98 5.96
CA ILE A 82 -7.34 -4.98 5.56
C ILE A 82 -7.50 -4.83 4.05
N VAL A 83 -6.66 -4.05 3.38
CA VAL A 83 -6.69 -3.90 1.92
C VAL A 83 -6.36 -5.23 1.25
N TYR A 84 -5.30 -5.92 1.71
CA TYR A 84 -4.96 -7.23 1.18
C TYR A 84 -6.07 -8.26 1.40
N GLN A 85 -6.68 -8.29 2.59
CA GLN A 85 -7.83 -9.15 2.86
C GLN A 85 -8.98 -8.86 1.90
N ALA A 86 -9.35 -7.59 1.74
CA ALA A 86 -10.48 -7.17 0.89
C ALA A 86 -10.27 -7.54 -0.59
N VAL A 87 -9.07 -7.26 -1.12
CA VAL A 87 -8.73 -7.57 -2.51
C VAL A 87 -8.64 -9.09 -2.73
N ALA A 88 -8.08 -9.83 -1.78
CA ALA A 88 -8.02 -11.29 -1.85
C ALA A 88 -9.43 -11.92 -1.84
N GLU A 89 -10.31 -11.48 -0.93
CA GLU A 89 -11.69 -11.98 -0.87
C GLU A 89 -12.48 -11.65 -2.14
N TYR A 90 -12.25 -10.47 -2.73
CA TYR A 90 -12.83 -10.12 -4.03
C TYR A 90 -12.38 -11.09 -5.12
N TRP A 91 -11.08 -11.31 -5.30
CA TRP A 91 -10.58 -12.20 -6.36
C TRP A 91 -10.89 -13.68 -6.12
N ALA A 92 -11.06 -14.09 -4.85
CA ALA A 92 -11.48 -15.45 -4.51
C ALA A 92 -12.95 -15.72 -4.83
N SER A 93 -13.81 -14.71 -4.69
CA SER A 93 -15.27 -14.85 -4.83
C SER A 93 -15.80 -14.42 -6.20
N ALA A 94 -15.24 -13.36 -6.78
CA ALA A 94 -15.69 -12.79 -8.04
C ALA A 94 -15.25 -13.67 -9.23
N LYS A 95 -16.21 -14.03 -10.09
CA LYS A 95 -15.87 -14.65 -11.38
C LYS A 95 -15.29 -13.58 -12.30
N GLY A 96 -13.98 -13.65 -12.55
CA GLY A 96 -13.32 -12.78 -13.51
C GLY A 96 -13.81 -13.04 -14.93
N PRO A 97 -13.90 -12.02 -15.79
CA PRO A 97 -14.10 -12.23 -17.22
C PRO A 97 -12.91 -13.02 -17.78
N GLU A 98 -13.14 -13.74 -18.86
CA GLU A 98 -12.05 -14.36 -19.60
C GLU A 98 -11.15 -13.26 -20.17
N TYR A 99 -9.84 -13.39 -19.99
CA TYR A 99 -8.85 -12.43 -20.45
C TYR A 99 -7.70 -13.13 -21.16
N ASP A 100 -7.23 -12.48 -22.22
CA ASP A 100 -6.04 -12.84 -23.00
C ASP A 100 -5.25 -11.54 -23.21
N LEU A 101 -4.30 -11.29 -22.32
CA LEU A 101 -3.55 -10.04 -22.23
C LEU A 101 -2.14 -10.24 -22.79
N ASN A 102 -1.93 -9.72 -23.99
CA ASN A 102 -0.63 -9.66 -24.63
C ASN A 102 0.11 -8.38 -24.23
N VAL A 103 1.26 -8.54 -23.56
CA VAL A 103 2.10 -7.45 -23.06
C VAL A 103 3.44 -7.45 -23.79
N ASP A 104 3.68 -6.39 -24.54
CA ASP A 104 4.94 -6.15 -25.23
C ASP A 104 5.75 -5.07 -24.48
N ILE A 105 6.88 -5.46 -23.87
CA ILE A 105 7.78 -4.54 -23.17
C ILE A 105 8.94 -4.19 -24.08
N MET A 106 8.99 -2.93 -24.50
CA MET A 106 10.08 -2.37 -25.31
C MET A 106 11.09 -1.65 -24.42
N LEU A 107 12.37 -2.02 -24.53
CA LEU A 107 13.45 -1.44 -23.71
C LEU A 107 14.50 -0.77 -24.59
N PRO A 108 15.00 0.42 -24.21
CA PRO A 108 16.15 1.01 -24.87
C PRO A 108 17.35 0.06 -24.75
N GLY A 109 18.00 -0.23 -25.88
CA GLY A 109 19.13 -1.18 -25.95
C GLY A 109 18.75 -2.64 -26.26
N ARG A 110 17.45 -2.99 -26.30
CA ARG A 110 17.01 -4.32 -26.77
C ARG A 110 16.34 -4.17 -28.16
N PRO A 111 16.81 -4.89 -29.19
CA PRO A 111 16.29 -4.72 -30.56
C PRO A 111 14.90 -5.34 -30.77
N ARG A 112 14.45 -6.22 -29.87
CA ARG A 112 13.14 -6.88 -29.95
C ARG A 112 12.38 -6.71 -28.63
N PRO A 113 11.06 -6.46 -28.68
CA PRO A 113 10.25 -6.36 -27.47
C PRO A 113 10.20 -7.72 -26.74
N ALA A 114 10.16 -7.68 -25.42
CA ALA A 114 9.84 -8.84 -24.62
C ALA A 114 8.33 -9.05 -24.66
N LYS A 115 7.88 -10.16 -25.24
CA LYS A 115 6.46 -10.48 -25.36
C LYS A 115 6.04 -11.44 -24.29
N TYR A 116 4.95 -11.12 -23.60
CA TYR A 116 4.33 -11.98 -22.60
C TYR A 116 2.85 -12.10 -22.90
N ASN A 117 2.32 -13.31 -22.82
CA ASN A 117 0.88 -13.52 -22.88
C ASN A 117 0.37 -13.98 -21.53
N PHE A 118 -0.62 -13.29 -20.98
CA PHE A 118 -1.29 -13.63 -19.73
C PHE A 118 -2.74 -13.99 -20.00
N TYR A 119 -3.08 -15.23 -19.75
CA TYR A 119 -4.40 -15.80 -19.94
C TYR A 119 -4.78 -16.66 -18.72
N ARG A 120 -5.99 -17.18 -18.72
CA ARG A 120 -6.55 -17.86 -17.55
C ARG A 120 -5.70 -19.02 -17.03
N GLU A 121 -5.08 -19.82 -17.89
CA GLU A 121 -4.33 -21.01 -17.43
C GLU A 121 -2.99 -20.65 -16.79
N ASN A 122 -2.38 -19.51 -17.16
CA ASN A 122 -1.10 -19.07 -16.63
C ASN A 122 -1.20 -17.94 -15.60
N HIS A 123 -2.38 -17.71 -15.02
CA HIS A 123 -2.66 -16.58 -14.13
C HIS A 123 -1.82 -16.54 -12.83
N TYR A 124 -1.26 -17.67 -12.38
CA TYR A 124 -0.33 -17.70 -11.24
C TYR A 124 1.12 -17.34 -11.60
N THR A 125 1.42 -17.19 -12.90
CA THR A 125 2.80 -17.00 -13.37
C THR A 125 3.26 -15.58 -13.06
N THR A 126 4.26 -15.46 -12.18
CA THR A 126 4.95 -14.19 -11.96
C THR A 126 6.17 -14.11 -12.88
N ILE A 127 6.20 -13.10 -13.76
CA ILE A 127 7.32 -12.88 -14.69
C ILE A 127 8.06 -11.62 -14.27
N ALA A 128 9.36 -11.76 -14.00
CA ALA A 128 10.25 -10.64 -13.70
C ALA A 128 11.25 -10.42 -14.84
N THR A 129 11.29 -9.21 -15.39
CA THR A 129 12.36 -8.78 -16.30
C THR A 129 13.35 -7.95 -15.49
N LYS A 130 14.60 -8.42 -15.36
CA LYS A 130 15.64 -7.68 -14.63
C LYS A 130 16.00 -6.41 -15.41
N MET A 131 15.63 -5.25 -14.87
CA MET A 131 16.24 -3.97 -15.24
C MET A 131 17.22 -3.56 -14.15
N VAL A 132 18.45 -3.28 -14.55
CA VAL A 132 19.45 -2.70 -13.64
C VAL A 132 19.35 -1.18 -13.80
N SER A 133 18.62 -0.54 -12.90
CA SER A 133 18.66 0.91 -12.77
C SER A 133 19.82 1.29 -11.85
N LEU A 134 20.86 1.89 -12.40
CA LEU A 134 21.99 2.38 -11.62
C LEU A 134 21.61 3.75 -11.04
N TYR A 135 21.04 3.76 -9.84
CA TYR A 135 20.74 5.00 -9.12
C TYR A 135 21.94 5.38 -8.25
N TYR A 136 22.70 6.39 -8.68
CA TYR A 136 23.53 7.14 -7.75
C TYR A 136 22.59 7.99 -6.90
N ALA A 137 22.41 7.62 -5.63
CA ALA A 137 21.70 8.47 -4.69
C ALA A 137 22.58 9.68 -4.36
N LEU A 138 22.41 10.77 -5.12
CA LEU A 138 22.86 12.07 -4.67
C LEU A 138 22.03 12.41 -3.42
N PRO A 139 22.65 12.63 -2.25
CA PRO A 139 21.91 13.02 -1.06
C PRO A 139 21.24 14.36 -1.36
N LYS A 140 19.92 14.34 -1.49
CA LYS A 140 19.11 15.55 -1.51
C LYS A 140 18.82 15.88 -0.06
N GLU A 141 19.36 17.00 0.43
CA GLU A 141 18.80 17.63 1.63
C GLU A 141 17.34 17.93 1.31
N LYS A 142 16.44 17.25 2.03
CA LYS A 142 15.03 17.63 2.05
C LYS A 142 14.87 18.60 3.20
N GLU A 143 14.24 19.75 2.95
CA GLU A 143 13.59 20.51 4.02
C GLU A 143 12.67 19.55 4.79
N SER A 144 12.63 19.66 6.12
CA SER A 144 11.93 18.69 6.94
C SER A 144 10.42 18.74 6.69
N ASP A 145 9.88 17.69 6.09
CA ASP A 145 8.42 17.52 5.84
C ASP A 145 7.62 17.20 7.14
N CYS A 146 8.20 17.46 8.32
CA CYS A 146 7.68 17.12 9.63
C CYS A 146 6.51 18.02 10.04
N THR A 147 5.33 17.77 9.47
CA THR A 147 4.12 18.57 9.70
C THR A 147 3.35 18.20 10.96
N LYS A 148 3.60 17.02 11.54
CA LYS A 148 2.78 16.45 12.64
C LYS A 148 3.46 16.47 14.00
N PHE A 149 4.79 16.47 14.03
CA PHE A 149 5.58 16.39 15.26
C PHE A 149 6.84 17.24 15.12
N ASN A 150 7.20 17.91 16.20
CA ASN A 150 8.48 18.60 16.31
C ASN A 150 9.50 17.64 16.93
N LEU A 151 10.63 17.44 16.25
CA LEU A 151 11.72 16.61 16.71
C LEU A 151 13.00 17.45 16.70
N THR A 152 13.53 17.72 17.89
CA THR A 152 14.83 18.38 18.05
C THR A 152 15.85 17.33 18.44
N VAL A 153 16.97 17.26 17.71
CA VAL A 153 18.07 16.35 18.01
C VAL A 153 19.29 17.20 18.34
N GLU A 154 19.81 17.06 19.56
CA GLU A 154 21.09 17.62 19.96
C GLU A 154 22.10 16.47 20.08
N LEU A 155 23.24 16.60 19.40
CA LEU A 155 24.38 15.71 19.54
C LEU A 155 25.33 16.33 20.56
N THR A 156 25.48 15.69 21.71
CA THR A 156 26.48 16.07 22.72
C THR A 156 27.71 15.17 22.60
N GLU A 157 28.91 15.75 22.64
CA GLU A 157 30.16 14.99 22.67
C GLU A 157 30.33 14.33 24.04
N GLY A 158 30.05 13.02 24.12
CA GLY A 158 30.27 12.20 25.30
C GLY A 158 31.44 11.23 25.10
N ASN A 159 32.34 11.15 26.09
CA ASN A 159 33.36 10.11 26.17
C ASN A 159 32.71 8.72 26.10
N VAL A 160 33.07 7.93 25.08
CA VAL A 160 32.60 6.55 24.92
C VAL A 160 33.25 5.68 25.99
N VAL A 161 32.59 5.54 27.14
CA VAL A 161 32.98 4.53 28.14
C VAL A 161 32.55 3.18 27.61
N HIS A 162 33.53 2.31 27.30
CA HIS A 162 33.34 0.89 27.04
C HIS A 162 32.69 0.22 28.26
N SER A 163 31.36 0.18 28.29
CA SER A 163 30.60 -0.66 29.21
C SER A 163 29.43 -1.24 28.43
N LEU A 164 29.55 -2.54 28.10
CA LEU A 164 28.47 -3.36 27.56
C LEU A 164 27.38 -3.49 28.63
N SER A 165 26.44 -2.54 28.64
CA SER A 165 25.17 -2.68 29.33
C SER A 165 24.07 -2.75 28.29
N PHE A 166 23.48 -3.94 28.14
CA PHE A 166 22.29 -4.18 27.33
C PHE A 166 21.17 -3.26 27.84
N CYS A 167 20.90 -2.18 27.11
CA CYS A 167 19.72 -1.35 27.36
C CYS A 167 18.55 -1.91 26.56
N SER A 168 17.73 -2.72 27.22
CA SER A 168 16.43 -3.15 26.74
C SER A 168 15.48 -1.94 26.73
N PHE A 169 15.40 -1.21 25.63
CA PHE A 169 14.31 -0.27 25.37
C PHE A 169 13.35 -0.89 24.35
N VAL A 170 12.24 -1.43 24.86
CA VAL A 170 11.03 -1.68 24.07
C VAL A 170 10.36 -0.32 23.88
N VAL A 171 10.54 0.27 22.69
CA VAL A 171 9.72 1.41 22.24
C VAL A 171 8.73 0.86 21.22
N ILE A 172 7.49 0.64 21.67
CA ILE A 172 6.34 0.43 20.78
C ILE A 172 5.75 1.81 20.51
N SER A 173 6.17 2.44 19.40
CA SER A 173 5.49 3.58 18.77
C SER A 173 5.81 3.55 17.27
N PRO A 174 4.86 3.85 16.37
CA PRO A 174 5.00 3.57 14.95
C PRO A 174 6.08 4.49 14.37
N ALA A 175 7.19 3.87 13.99
CA ALA A 175 8.42 4.54 13.58
C ALA A 175 8.17 5.49 12.40
N CYS A 176 8.52 6.76 12.60
CA CYS A 176 9.06 7.60 11.55
C CYS A 176 10.45 7.04 11.21
N PHE A 177 10.62 6.42 10.05
CA PHE A 177 11.95 6.03 9.56
C PHE A 177 12.70 7.29 9.12
N CYS A 178 13.29 8.02 10.06
CA CYS A 178 14.35 8.99 9.75
C CYS A 178 15.62 8.20 9.48
N HIS A 179 15.95 8.01 8.20
CA HIS A 179 17.24 7.45 7.81
C HIS A 179 18.31 8.53 8.07
N VAL A 180 19.01 8.46 9.20
CA VAL A 180 20.19 9.30 9.46
C VAL A 180 21.35 8.70 8.65
N PRO A 181 21.90 9.39 7.63
CA PRO A 181 23.11 8.92 6.98
C PRO A 181 24.29 9.19 7.92
N TYR A 182 24.75 8.17 8.64
CA TYR A 182 26.01 8.24 9.37
C TYR A 182 27.17 8.35 8.37
N LEU A 183 27.73 9.54 8.22
CA LEU A 183 29.02 9.80 7.59
C LEU A 183 30.12 9.74 8.65
N MET A 184 30.77 8.58 8.80
CA MET A 184 32.11 8.53 9.43
C MET A 184 33.13 8.91 8.35
N ARG A 185 33.45 10.21 8.26
CA ARG A 185 34.54 10.72 7.42
C ARG A 185 35.81 10.73 8.28
N ASN A 186 36.61 9.66 8.20
CA ASN A 186 37.99 9.67 8.72
C ASN A 186 38.83 10.63 7.86
N LYS A 187 39.45 11.62 8.51
CA LYS A 187 40.65 12.31 8.01
C LYS A 187 41.84 11.82 8.81
#